data_AF-A0A429EJI1-F1
#
_entry.id   AF-A0A429EJI1-F1
#
_cell.length_a   1.000
_cell.length_b   1.000
_cell.length_c   1.000
_cell.angle_alpha   90.00
_cell.angle_beta   90.00
_cell.angle_gamma   90.00
#
_symmetry.space_group_name_H-M   'P 1'
#
loop_
_entity.id
_entity.type
_entity.pdbx_description
1 polymer ?
#
loop_
_entity_poly.entity_id
_entity_poly.type
_entity_poly.pdbx_seq_one_letter_code
_entity_poly.pdbx_strand_id
1 'polypeptide(L)'
;MSGDDSDPAEKRLSVRQAAAALGCSPQTVRNWLRDGRLRGVRVSRGARSDIHQVLASSVEAYVSEHGRLSTPERPSADEVVDLVDNLVARVRAIESGQPSSSPDSVNLLYANLRLMEIHEEYDRAMAELLAADEHRQRAFDAMRKAAGKYRAAVEQFHLPPGPPS
;
A
#
# COMPACT_ATOMS: atom_id res chain seq x y z
N MET A 1 -46.82 13.37 0.63
CA MET A 1 -47.00 12.56 -0.59
C MET A 1 -45.65 11.96 -0.90
N SER A 2 -45.44 10.72 -0.47
CA SER A 2 -44.19 9.98 -0.72
C SER A 2 -44.26 9.43 -2.14
N GLY A 3 -43.41 9.94 -3.02
CA GLY A 3 -43.27 9.48 -4.38
C GLY A 3 -42.80 8.04 -4.38
N ASP A 4 -43.68 7.16 -4.81
CA ASP A 4 -43.39 5.81 -5.27
C ASP A 4 -42.65 5.92 -6.61
N ASP A 5 -41.37 6.31 -6.56
CA ASP A 5 -40.43 6.18 -7.67
C ASP A 5 -40.08 4.70 -7.82
N SER A 6 -41.06 3.95 -8.33
CA SER A 6 -40.83 2.62 -8.90
C SER A 6 -40.07 2.81 -10.21
N ASP A 7 -38.75 3.03 -10.10
CA ASP A 7 -37.79 3.00 -11.20
C ASP A 7 -37.99 1.72 -12.03
N PRO A 8 -37.91 1.80 -13.37
CA PRO A 8 -38.36 0.76 -14.29
C PRO A 8 -37.56 -0.52 -14.07
N ALA A 9 -38.17 -1.49 -13.38
CA ALA A 9 -37.76 -2.89 -13.31
C ALA A 9 -36.24 -3.11 -13.41
N GLU A 10 -35.44 -2.46 -12.56
CA GLU A 10 -33.99 -2.64 -12.59
C GLU A 10 -33.70 -4.14 -12.50
N LYS A 11 -33.02 -4.66 -13.51
CA LYS A 11 -32.77 -6.10 -13.61
C LYS A 11 -31.94 -6.55 -12.41
N ARG A 12 -32.56 -7.33 -11.53
CA ARG A 12 -31.91 -7.89 -10.35
C ARG A 12 -31.37 -9.27 -10.64
N LEU A 13 -30.10 -9.48 -10.34
CA LEU A 13 -29.41 -10.76 -10.47
C LEU A 13 -29.32 -11.43 -9.11
N SER A 14 -29.49 -12.75 -9.08
CA SER A 14 -29.08 -13.54 -7.92
C SER A 14 -27.56 -13.45 -7.72
N VAL A 15 -27.07 -13.64 -6.49
CA VAL A 15 -25.63 -13.70 -6.19
C VAL A 15 -24.89 -14.65 -7.13
N ARG A 16 -25.49 -15.79 -7.48
CA ARG A 16 -24.89 -16.77 -8.39
C ARG A 16 -24.77 -16.25 -9.83
N GLN A 17 -25.77 -15.53 -10.32
CA GLN A 17 -25.72 -14.90 -11.65
C GLN A 17 -24.71 -13.76 -11.69
N ALA A 18 -24.65 -12.93 -10.64
CA ALA A 18 -23.64 -11.89 -10.52
C ALA A 18 -22.23 -12.49 -10.47
N ALA A 19 -22.02 -13.57 -9.71
CA ALA A 19 -20.75 -14.27 -9.63
C ALA A 19 -20.30 -14.83 -10.99
N ALA A 20 -21.23 -15.41 -11.75
CA ALA A 20 -20.95 -15.90 -13.11
C ALA A 20 -20.60 -14.76 -14.07
N ALA A 21 -21.28 -13.61 -13.98
CA ALA A 21 -20.98 -12.43 -14.80
C ALA A 21 -19.61 -11.82 -14.45
N LEU A 22 -19.21 -11.89 -13.18
CA LEU A 22 -17.97 -11.32 -12.65
C LEU A 22 -16.77 -12.27 -12.70
N GLY A 23 -16.97 -13.56 -13.04
CA GLY A 23 -15.89 -14.55 -13.03
C GLY A 23 -15.31 -14.82 -11.63
N CYS A 24 -16.15 -14.80 -10.59
CA CYS A 24 -15.69 -15.00 -9.20
C CYS A 24 -16.58 -15.95 -8.40
N SER A 25 -16.21 -16.22 -7.14
CA SER A 25 -17.02 -17.07 -6.26
C SER A 25 -18.26 -16.31 -5.73
N PRO A 26 -19.39 -17.00 -5.46
CA PRO A 26 -20.54 -16.37 -4.82
C PRO A 26 -20.22 -15.74 -3.46
N GLN A 27 -19.22 -16.26 -2.74
CA GLN A 27 -18.79 -15.69 -1.46
C GLN A 27 -18.09 -14.34 -1.64
N THR A 28 -17.30 -14.19 -2.70
CA THR A 28 -16.66 -12.92 -3.07
C THR A 28 -17.72 -11.85 -3.33
N VAL A 29 -18.78 -12.18 -4.07
CA VAL A 29 -19.90 -11.25 -4.31
C VAL A 29 -20.61 -10.85 -3.02
N ARG A 30 -20.82 -11.78 -2.08
CA ARG A 30 -21.39 -11.44 -0.75
C ARG A 30 -20.50 -10.50 0.04
N ASN A 31 -19.19 -10.72 0.01
CA ASN A 31 -18.23 -9.83 0.66
C ASN A 31 -18.28 -8.43 0.04
N TRP A 32 -18.30 -8.31 -1.30
CA TRP A 32 -18.42 -7.01 -1.97
C TRP A 32 -19.73 -6.27 -1.71
N LEU A 33 -20.84 -6.99 -1.55
CA LEU A 33 -22.10 -6.39 -1.09
C LEU A 33 -21.99 -5.85 0.34
N ARG A 34 -21.32 -6.60 1.24
CA ARG A 34 -21.10 -6.18 2.63
C ARG A 34 -20.16 -4.98 2.71
N ASP A 35 -19.15 -4.95 1.85
CA ASP A 35 -18.12 -3.93 1.80
C ASP A 35 -18.55 -2.70 0.97
N GLY A 36 -19.79 -2.69 0.45
CA GLY A 36 -20.37 -1.57 -0.30
C GLY A 36 -19.84 -1.39 -1.73
N ARG A 37 -19.01 -2.32 -2.22
CA ARG A 37 -18.43 -2.29 -3.57
C ARG A 37 -19.44 -2.65 -4.66
N LEU A 38 -20.45 -3.45 -4.31
CA LEU A 38 -21.59 -3.73 -5.18
C LEU A 38 -22.87 -3.26 -4.51
N ARG A 39 -23.79 -2.73 -5.32
CA ARG A 39 -25.14 -2.37 -4.87
C ARG A 39 -26.07 -3.57 -4.96
N GLY A 40 -26.78 -3.84 -3.88
CA GLY A 40 -27.77 -4.90 -3.82
C GLY A 40 -28.76 -4.73 -2.69
N VAL A 41 -29.88 -5.44 -2.78
CA VAL A 41 -30.98 -5.39 -1.83
C VAL A 41 -31.11 -6.76 -1.17
N ARG A 42 -31.30 -6.78 0.16
CA ARG A 42 -31.68 -7.99 0.89
C ARG A 42 -33.17 -8.19 0.73
N VAL A 43 -33.56 -9.34 0.20
CA VAL A 43 -34.96 -9.71 -0.05
C VAL A 43 -35.30 -10.91 0.82
N SER A 44 -36.45 -10.83 1.49
CA SER A 44 -37.02 -11.95 2.25
C SER A 44 -37.98 -12.72 1.34
N ARG A 45 -37.82 -14.05 1.24
CA ARG A 45 -38.76 -14.91 0.50
C ARG A 45 -39.25 -16.02 1.43
N GLY A 46 -40.44 -15.82 2.00
CA GLY A 46 -41.02 -16.75 2.97
C GLY A 46 -40.19 -16.84 4.24
N ALA A 47 -39.95 -18.06 4.74
CA ALA A 47 -39.20 -18.31 5.98
C ALA A 47 -37.68 -18.07 5.87
N ARG A 48 -37.14 -17.77 4.69
CA ARG A 48 -35.71 -17.46 4.49
C ARG A 48 -35.54 -15.95 4.26
N SER A 49 -34.94 -15.27 5.24
CA SER A 49 -34.80 -13.80 5.26
C SER A 49 -33.55 -13.24 4.54
N ASP A 50 -32.71 -14.11 3.98
CA ASP A 50 -31.30 -13.76 3.69
C ASP A 50 -30.92 -13.96 2.22
N ILE A 51 -31.79 -13.53 1.29
CA ILE A 51 -31.49 -13.61 -0.14
C ILE A 51 -30.98 -12.25 -0.61
N HIS A 52 -29.70 -12.18 -0.98
CA HIS A 52 -29.14 -10.99 -1.61
C HIS A 52 -29.46 -10.99 -3.10
N GLN A 53 -29.96 -9.85 -3.59
CA GLN A 53 -30.11 -9.57 -5.01
C GLN A 53 -29.18 -8.41 -5.38
N VAL A 54 -28.43 -8.57 -6.46
CA VAL A 54 -27.46 -7.59 -6.96
C VAL A 54 -28.09 -6.83 -8.13
N LEU A 55 -27.90 -5.52 -8.19
CA LEU A 55 -28.33 -4.72 -9.34
C LEU A 55 -27.43 -5.05 -10.55
N ALA A 56 -28.02 -5.40 -11.69
CA ALA A 56 -27.25 -5.68 -12.92
C ALA A 56 -26.40 -4.47 -13.33
N SER A 57 -26.93 -3.25 -13.20
CA SER A 57 -26.22 -1.99 -13.45
C SER A 57 -24.96 -1.85 -12.59
N SER A 58 -25.01 -2.28 -11.33
CA SER A 58 -23.83 -2.26 -10.45
C SER A 58 -22.77 -3.27 -10.87
N VAL A 59 -23.18 -4.42 -11.41
CA VAL A 59 -22.25 -5.43 -11.94
C VAL A 59 -21.58 -4.92 -13.21
N GLU A 60 -22.35 -4.33 -14.13
CA GLU A 60 -21.83 -3.74 -15.36
C GLU A 60 -20.89 -2.58 -15.10
N ALA A 61 -21.24 -1.68 -14.18
CA ALA A 61 -20.38 -0.58 -13.75
C ALA A 61 -19.04 -1.10 -13.21
N TYR A 62 -19.09 -2.12 -12.34
CA TYR A 62 -17.89 -2.72 -11.77
C TYR A 62 -17.01 -3.38 -12.84
N VAL A 63 -17.60 -4.10 -13.79
CA VAL A 63 -16.87 -4.72 -14.91
C VAL A 63 -16.26 -3.67 -15.83
N SER A 64 -16.95 -2.55 -16.07
CA SER A 64 -16.41 -1.45 -16.87
C SER A 64 -15.23 -0.76 -16.19
N GLU A 65 -15.24 -0.66 -14.85
CA GLU A 65 -14.20 0.03 -14.09
C GLU A 65 -12.98 -0.86 -13.82
N HIS A 66 -13.19 -2.14 -13.55
CA HIS A 66 -12.13 -3.04 -13.07
C HIS A 66 -11.82 -4.20 -14.04
N GLY A 67 -12.54 -4.29 -15.15
CA GLY A 67 -12.49 -5.43 -16.06
C GLY A 67 -13.20 -6.67 -15.50
N ARG A 68 -13.31 -7.72 -16.32
CA ARG A 68 -13.70 -9.04 -15.81
C ARG A 68 -12.54 -9.58 -15.01
N LEU A 69 -12.80 -9.94 -13.76
CA LEU A 69 -11.88 -10.77 -13.01
C LEU A 69 -11.92 -12.13 -13.70
N SER A 70 -10.93 -12.40 -14.54
CA SER A 70 -10.69 -13.74 -15.01
C SER A 70 -10.65 -14.62 -13.77
N THR A 71 -11.58 -15.56 -13.68
CA THR A 71 -11.43 -16.68 -12.75
C THR A 71 -9.99 -17.15 -12.93
N PRO A 72 -9.18 -17.27 -11.85
CA PRO A 72 -8.04 -18.16 -11.95
C PRO A 72 -8.66 -19.51 -12.28
N GLU A 73 -8.55 -19.91 -13.53
CA GLU A 73 -8.96 -21.23 -13.98
C GLU A 73 -8.24 -22.19 -13.03
N ARG A 74 -9.01 -23.07 -12.37
CA ARG A 74 -8.40 -24.02 -11.44
C ARG A 74 -7.38 -24.78 -12.29
N PRO A 75 -6.08 -24.71 -11.95
CA PRO A 75 -5.06 -25.30 -12.80
C PRO A 75 -5.42 -26.77 -12.99
N SER A 76 -5.40 -27.20 -14.24
CA SER A 76 -5.57 -28.59 -14.62
C SER A 76 -4.54 -29.45 -13.89
N ALA A 77 -4.82 -30.74 -13.76
CA ALA A 77 -3.88 -31.65 -13.12
C ALA A 77 -2.49 -31.59 -13.79
N ASP A 78 -2.46 -31.44 -15.11
CA ASP A 78 -1.24 -31.34 -15.91
C ASP A 78 -0.47 -30.04 -15.60
N GLU A 79 -1.16 -28.89 -15.50
CA GLU A 79 -0.51 -27.61 -15.11
C GLU A 79 0.06 -27.64 -13.68
N VAL A 80 -0.61 -28.35 -12.77
CA VAL A 80 -0.08 -28.53 -11.41
C VAL A 80 1.18 -29.39 -11.42
N VAL A 81 1.22 -30.45 -12.25
CA VAL A 81 2.41 -31.28 -12.41
C VAL A 81 3.56 -30.46 -13.01
N ASP A 82 3.31 -29.69 -14.07
CA ASP A 82 4.32 -28.82 -14.68
C ASP A 82 4.87 -27.78 -13.69
N LEU A 83 4.00 -27.20 -12.85
CA LEU A 83 4.41 -26.26 -11.82
C LEU A 83 5.30 -26.92 -10.75
N VAL A 84 4.96 -28.14 -10.34
CA VAL A 84 5.75 -28.92 -9.37
C VAL A 84 7.10 -29.29 -9.95
N ASP A 85 7.15 -29.78 -11.19
CA ASP A 85 8.40 -30.13 -11.87
C ASP A 85 9.30 -28.90 -12.06
N ASN A 86 8.72 -27.75 -12.42
CA ASN A 86 9.44 -26.49 -12.49
C ASN A 86 10.03 -26.11 -11.13
N LEU A 87 9.27 -26.25 -10.05
CA LEU A 87 9.72 -25.95 -8.69
C LEU A 87 10.87 -26.88 -8.27
N VAL A 88 10.76 -28.17 -8.55
CA VAL A 88 11.83 -29.15 -8.25
C VAL A 88 13.11 -28.83 -9.02
N ALA A 89 13.00 -28.47 -10.30
CA ALA A 89 14.15 -28.06 -11.11
C ALA A 89 14.82 -26.79 -10.53
N ARG A 90 14.02 -25.83 -10.06
CA ARG A 90 14.53 -24.61 -9.42
C ARG A 90 15.24 -24.88 -8.10
N VAL A 91 14.68 -25.75 -7.25
CA VAL A 91 15.33 -26.14 -5.99
C VAL A 91 16.69 -26.79 -6.25
N ARG A 92 16.78 -27.70 -7.23
CA ARG A 92 18.07 -28.31 -7.62
C ARG A 92 19.07 -27.29 -8.17
N ALA A 93 18.62 -26.29 -8.92
CA ALA A 93 19.49 -25.21 -9.41
C ALA A 93 20.07 -24.37 -8.26
N ILE A 94 19.25 -24.08 -7.24
CA ILE A 94 19.69 -23.36 -6.03
C ILE A 94 20.69 -24.21 -5.23
N GLU A 95 20.39 -25.48 -5.01
CA GLU A 95 21.27 -26.41 -4.27
C GLU A 95 22.62 -26.63 -4.97
N SER A 96 22.65 -26.58 -6.30
CA SER A 96 23.89 -26.70 -7.09
C SER A 96 24.66 -25.39 -7.23
N GLY A 97 24.18 -24.28 -6.66
CA GLY A 97 24.83 -22.97 -6.74
C GLY A 97 24.88 -22.40 -8.16
N GLN A 98 24.05 -22.90 -9.07
CA GLN A 98 23.94 -22.36 -10.42
C GLN A 98 23.08 -21.09 -10.36
N PRO A 99 23.62 -19.88 -10.65
CA PRO A 99 22.81 -18.69 -10.72
C PRO A 99 21.82 -18.85 -11.88
N SER A 100 20.52 -18.80 -11.60
CA SER A 100 19.51 -18.80 -12.66
C SER A 100 19.76 -17.61 -13.58
N SER A 101 19.91 -17.88 -14.89
CA SER A 101 20.15 -16.86 -15.93
C SER A 101 19.07 -15.76 -15.97
N SER A 102 17.88 -16.04 -15.45
CA SER A 102 16.81 -15.06 -15.27
C SER A 102 16.58 -14.79 -13.77
N PRO A 103 16.56 -13.52 -13.32
CA PRO A 103 16.26 -13.19 -11.93
C PRO A 103 14.80 -13.57 -11.62
N ASP A 104 14.65 -14.49 -10.68
CA ASP A 104 13.36 -14.93 -10.18
C ASP A 104 12.55 -13.74 -9.63
N SER A 105 11.27 -13.66 -9.98
CA SER A 105 10.34 -12.62 -9.52
C SER A 105 10.32 -12.49 -7.99
N VAL A 106 10.49 -13.61 -7.26
CA VAL A 106 10.56 -13.63 -5.80
C VAL A 106 11.88 -13.00 -5.30
N ASN A 107 12.99 -13.32 -5.97
CA ASN A 107 14.29 -12.71 -5.67
C ASN A 107 14.29 -11.21 -5.96
N LEU A 108 13.60 -10.77 -7.02
CA LEU A 108 13.44 -9.35 -7.34
C LEU A 108 12.58 -8.63 -6.28
N LEU A 109 11.50 -9.24 -5.82
CA LEU A 109 10.68 -8.66 -4.75
C LEU A 109 11.48 -8.52 -3.46
N TYR A 110 12.25 -9.55 -3.09
CA TYR A 110 13.12 -9.52 -1.91
C TYR A 110 14.23 -8.46 -2.06
N ALA A 111 14.87 -8.37 -3.22
CA ALA A 111 15.89 -7.36 -3.50
C ALA A 111 15.31 -5.94 -3.42
N ASN A 112 14.12 -5.73 -4.00
CA ASN A 112 13.44 -4.44 -3.92
C ASN A 112 13.07 -4.07 -2.49
N LEU A 113 12.54 -5.02 -1.70
CA LEU A 113 12.23 -4.79 -0.29
C LEU A 113 13.48 -4.42 0.51
N ARG A 114 14.60 -5.13 0.27
CA ARG A 114 15.87 -4.86 0.92
C ARG A 114 16.46 -3.50 0.52
N LEU A 115 16.32 -3.10 -0.74
CA LEU A 115 16.74 -1.77 -1.20
C LEU A 115 15.93 -0.65 -0.55
N MET A 116 14.62 -0.85 -0.37
CA MET A 116 13.78 0.10 0.35
C MET A 116 14.20 0.26 1.81
N GLU A 117 14.47 -0.85 2.50
CA GLU A 117 14.96 -0.83 3.89
C GLU A 117 16.29 -0.07 4.01
N ILE A 118 17.24 -0.32 3.09
CA ILE A 118 18.52 0.40 3.04
C ILE A 118 18.30 1.91 2.80
N HIS A 119 17.33 2.26 1.96
CA HIS A 119 17.00 3.65 1.68
C HIS A 119 16.43 4.36 2.92
N GLU A 120 15.54 3.71 3.66
CA GLU A 120 15.00 4.24 4.92
C GLU A 120 16.10 4.43 5.98
N GLU A 121 17.04 3.50 6.08
CA GLU A 121 18.20 3.63 6.97
C GLU A 121 19.09 4.82 6.57
N TYR A 122 19.33 5.01 5.27
CA TYR A 122 20.09 6.14 4.76
C TYR A 122 19.42 7.48 5.07
N ASP A 123 18.11 7.59 4.84
CA ASP A 123 17.35 8.82 5.11
C ASP A 123 17.34 9.16 6.60
N ARG A 124 17.22 8.15 7.47
CA ARG A 124 17.34 8.33 8.92
C ARG A 124 18.71 8.86 9.31
N ALA A 125 19.78 8.26 8.79
CA ALA A 125 21.15 8.71 9.06
C ALA A 125 21.39 10.14 8.54
N MET A 126 20.83 10.50 7.38
CA MET A 126 20.93 11.85 6.84
C MET A 126 20.19 12.87 7.70
N ALA A 127 19.00 12.54 8.19
CA ALA A 127 18.23 13.40 9.09
C ALA A 127 18.96 13.64 10.42
N GLU A 128 19.59 12.60 10.99
CA GLU A 128 20.42 12.73 12.19
C GLU A 128 21.64 13.64 11.96
N LEU A 129 22.30 13.52 10.81
CA LEU A 129 23.44 14.36 10.44
C LEU A 129 23.04 15.84 10.30
N LEU A 130 21.91 16.11 9.64
CA LEU A 130 21.38 17.47 9.51
C LEU A 130 20.98 18.05 10.88
N ALA A 131 20.33 17.26 11.74
CA ALA A 131 19.99 17.70 13.09
C ALA A 131 21.23 18.04 13.92
N ALA A 132 22.28 17.22 13.82
CA ALA A 132 23.56 17.48 14.46
C ALA A 132 24.20 18.79 13.95
N ASP A 133 24.11 19.07 12.65
CA ASP A 133 24.62 20.30 12.06
C ASP A 133 23.83 21.54 12.54
N GLU A 134 22.50 21.45 12.62
CA GLU A 134 21.68 22.51 13.19
C GLU A 134 22.04 22.78 14.65
N HIS A 135 22.26 21.73 15.46
CA HIS A 135 22.71 21.88 16.84
C HIS A 135 24.06 22.59 16.93
N ARG A 136 25.00 22.24 16.05
CA ARG A 136 26.31 22.90 15.93
C ARG A 136 26.16 24.38 15.57
N GLN A 137 25.32 24.69 14.59
CA GLN A 137 25.07 26.06 14.15
C GLN A 137 24.46 26.91 15.29
N ARG A 138 23.46 26.38 16.00
CA ARG A 138 22.86 27.05 17.16
C ARG A 138 23.87 27.32 18.27
N ALA A 139 24.81 26.40 18.51
CA ALA A 139 25.88 26.61 19.49
C ALA A 139 26.82 27.75 19.08
N PHE A 140 27.21 27.84 17.80
CA PHE A 140 28.02 28.94 17.29
C PHE A 140 27.31 30.29 17.41
N ASP A 141 26.02 30.36 17.08
CA ASP A 141 25.22 31.58 17.22
C ASP A 141 25.13 32.03 18.69
N ALA A 142 24.95 31.09 19.61
CA ALA A 142 24.96 31.35 21.05
C ALA A 142 26.32 31.89 21.52
N MET A 143 27.43 31.30 21.06
CA MET A 143 28.78 31.78 21.37
C MET A 143 29.04 33.18 20.81
N ARG A 144 28.63 33.45 19.56
CA ARG A 144 28.76 34.77 18.94
C ARG A 144 27.96 35.82 19.71
N LYS A 145 26.74 35.49 20.15
CA LYS A 145 25.92 36.37 20.99
C LYS A 145 26.56 36.63 22.35
N ALA A 146 27.14 35.61 22.98
CA ALA A 146 27.87 35.76 24.25
C ALA A 146 29.11 36.66 24.09
N ALA A 147 29.90 36.46 23.03
CA ALA A 147 31.05 37.30 22.71
C ALA A 147 30.67 38.77 22.48
N GLY A 148 29.54 39.02 21.80
CA GLY A 148 29.01 40.37 21.61
C GLY A 148 28.62 41.05 22.94
N LYS A 149 27.95 40.33 23.85
CA LYS A 149 27.62 40.85 25.19
C LYS A 149 28.87 41.17 26.00
N TYR A 150 29.88 40.29 25.95
CA TYR A 150 31.15 40.51 26.64
C TYR A 150 31.85 41.76 26.12
N ARG A 151 31.93 41.94 24.79
CA ARG A 151 32.50 43.15 24.18
C ARG A 151 31.78 44.42 24.64
N ALA A 152 30.45 44.42 24.60
CA ALA A 152 29.65 45.56 25.06
C ALA A 152 29.88 45.89 26.54
N ALA A 153 30.01 44.87 27.39
CA ALA A 153 30.35 45.07 28.80
C ALA A 153 31.74 45.70 28.96
N VAL A 154 32.76 45.19 28.26
CA VAL A 154 34.12 45.76 28.29
C VAL A 154 34.12 47.24 27.86
N GLU A 155 33.38 47.58 26.81
CA GLU A 155 33.22 48.95 26.33
C GLU A 155 32.54 49.85 27.38
N GLN A 156 31.47 49.36 28.02
CA GLN A 156 30.72 50.09 29.06
C GLN A 156 31.58 50.40 30.29
N PHE A 157 32.45 49.48 30.70
CA PHE A 157 33.29 49.66 31.89
C PHE A 157 34.60 50.40 31.62
N HIS A 158 34.80 50.95 30.40
CA HIS A 158 35.95 51.78 30.03
C HIS A 158 37.29 51.25 30.55
N LEU A 159 37.52 49.94 30.45
CA LEU A 159 38.84 49.38 30.74
C LEU A 159 39.84 50.01 29.75
N PRO A 160 40.88 50.73 30.23
CA PRO A 160 41.81 51.40 29.33
C PRO A 160 42.48 50.35 28.42
N PRO A 161 42.61 50.62 27.11
CA PRO A 161 43.23 49.70 26.18
C PRO A 161 44.73 49.61 26.47
N GLY A 162 45.11 48.62 27.26
CA GLY A 162 46.49 48.17 27.45
C GLY A 162 47.29 48.90 28.55
N PRO A 163 48.28 48.21 29.16
CA PRO A 163 49.21 48.84 30.08
C PRO A 163 50.08 49.88 29.34
N PRO A 164 50.43 51.02 29.97
CA PRO A 164 51.34 51.97 29.38
C PRO A 164 52.70 51.30 29.12
N SER A 165 53.20 51.50 27.91
CA SER A 165 54.51 51.07 27.43
C SER A 165 55.67 51.59 28.29
#